data_AF-A0AAW0WJY2-F1
#
_entry.id   AF-A0AAW0WJY2-F1
#
_cell.length_a   1.000
_cell.length_b   1.000
_cell.length_c   1.000
_cell.angle_alpha   90.00
_cell.angle_beta   90.00
_cell.angle_gamma   90.00
#
_symmetry.space_group_name_H-M   'P 1'
#
loop_
_entity.id
_entity.type
_entity.pdbx_description
1 polymer ?
#
loop_
_entity_poly.entity_id
_entity_poly.type
_entity_poly.pdbx_seq_one_letter_code
_entity_poly.pdbx_strand_id
1 'polypeptide(L)'
;MGYGKRITFASDSHNINNNYFWSDTHPEGYGFALCLVQQGDKFTLRDANNLPVATAEVLKLRGPQVEVSHRILQNGEIEKQAKVSLQCKVFFGENNKEKVLVVKGVAVAIKAKGSRAGAVLSEVKECSVGGERGYTLVAGADTSSIISVVSGEKIGDIPTKYCVKGLLPHEMPVVGTYVDPRILTGFKYRVRAADSRRPLFNGAALVLQAIGRGYGKRLTFASNDLNNNNNYFWSDSNPEGYGFSIQAVSPGDGFRIMSSSGKELGHAQVFRADAPQLEESSSVSPEGVVTKRVRVTVTCDTTFHGEEDHTLIVTGTAVVVRRGRVAVVQRIEDVALGSQINVIFRHASETILFIRK
;
A
#
# COMPACT_ATOMS: atom_id res chain seq x y z
N MET A 1 9.25 -54.98 23.18
CA MET A 1 8.41 -54.46 22.08
C MET A 1 8.58 -52.95 22.08
N GLY A 2 9.36 -52.43 21.13
CA GLY A 2 9.61 -51.00 21.01
C GLY A 2 8.39 -50.36 20.36
N TYR A 3 7.75 -49.44 21.06
CA TYR A 3 6.63 -48.69 20.49
C TYR A 3 7.04 -47.23 20.43
N GLY A 4 7.55 -46.81 19.26
CA GLY A 4 7.62 -45.40 18.93
C GLY A 4 6.28 -44.71 19.18
N LYS A 5 6.34 -43.43 19.52
CA LYS A 5 5.14 -42.60 19.65
C LYS A 5 4.83 -41.99 18.30
N ARG A 6 3.57 -42.07 17.88
CA ARG A 6 3.08 -41.36 16.70
C ARG A 6 3.02 -39.87 17.00
N ILE A 7 3.75 -39.07 16.23
CA ILE A 7 3.70 -37.61 16.26
C ILE A 7 2.95 -37.17 15.02
N THR A 8 1.84 -36.46 15.21
CA THR A 8 0.94 -36.04 14.12
C THR A 8 0.80 -34.53 14.10
N PHE A 9 0.99 -33.92 12.94
CA PHE A 9 0.75 -32.50 12.69
C PHE A 9 -0.63 -32.31 12.07
N ALA A 10 -1.13 -31.07 12.12
CA ALA A 10 -2.39 -30.74 11.47
C ALA A 10 -2.32 -30.98 9.95
N SER A 11 -3.46 -31.30 9.34
CA SER A 11 -3.63 -31.44 7.90
C SER A 11 -4.87 -30.68 7.47
N ASP A 12 -4.82 -30.11 6.27
CA ASP A 12 -5.97 -29.44 5.64
C ASP A 12 -7.00 -30.44 5.11
N SER A 13 -6.66 -31.73 5.08
CA SER A 13 -7.54 -32.83 4.67
C SER A 13 -8.30 -33.39 5.87
N HIS A 14 -9.63 -33.37 5.80
CA HIS A 14 -10.50 -33.88 6.87
C HIS A 14 -10.56 -35.41 6.97
N ASN A 15 -10.24 -36.13 5.88
CA ASN A 15 -10.51 -37.57 5.79
C ASN A 15 -9.26 -38.45 5.94
N ILE A 16 -8.07 -37.95 5.58
CA ILE A 16 -6.80 -38.69 5.69
C ILE A 16 -5.69 -37.72 6.10
N ASN A 17 -5.09 -37.92 7.27
CA ASN A 17 -3.94 -37.13 7.73
C ASN A 17 -2.66 -37.95 7.64
N ASN A 18 -1.89 -37.71 6.58
CA ASN A 18 -0.58 -38.31 6.33
C ASN A 18 0.58 -37.51 6.96
N ASN A 19 0.31 -36.41 7.66
CA ASN A 19 1.31 -35.55 8.29
C ASN A 19 1.72 -36.12 9.66
N TYR A 20 2.22 -37.35 9.69
CA TYR A 20 2.71 -37.97 10.91
C TYR A 20 3.99 -38.76 10.68
N PHE A 21 4.74 -38.97 11.75
CA PHE A 21 5.84 -39.92 11.79
C PHE A 21 5.89 -40.61 13.15
N TRP A 22 6.67 -41.69 13.25
CA TRP A 22 6.89 -42.40 14.51
C TRP A 22 8.23 -41.98 15.10
N SER A 23 8.29 -41.79 16.41
CA SER A 23 9.51 -41.29 17.06
C SER A 23 10.74 -42.20 16.90
N ASP A 24 10.54 -43.45 16.48
CA ASP A 24 11.57 -44.49 16.30
C ASP A 24 11.87 -44.80 14.81
N THR A 25 11.23 -44.12 13.85
CA THR A 25 11.52 -44.37 12.42
C THR A 25 12.92 -43.91 11.99
N HIS A 26 13.59 -43.07 12.78
CA HIS A 26 14.99 -42.70 12.56
C HIS A 26 15.81 -42.98 13.82
N PRO A 27 16.87 -43.80 13.75
CA PRO A 27 17.67 -44.18 14.93
C PRO A 27 18.42 -42.99 15.56
N GLU A 28 18.75 -41.97 14.76
CA GLU A 28 19.39 -40.73 15.21
C GLU A 28 18.39 -39.73 15.82
N GLY A 29 17.09 -40.02 15.80
CA GLY A 29 16.03 -39.17 16.33
C GLY A 29 15.64 -38.00 15.42
N TYR A 30 14.91 -37.03 16.00
CA TYR A 30 14.36 -35.87 15.29
C TYR A 30 14.64 -34.57 16.06
N GLY A 31 15.07 -33.54 15.34
CA GLY A 31 15.15 -32.17 15.85
C GLY A 31 13.84 -31.41 15.59
N PHE A 32 13.29 -30.76 16.61
CA PHE A 32 12.16 -29.86 16.45
C PHE A 32 12.63 -28.42 16.46
N ALA A 33 12.22 -27.65 15.45
CA ALA A 33 12.39 -26.20 15.43
C ALA A 33 11.04 -25.53 15.70
N LEU A 34 11.04 -24.57 16.61
CA LEU A 34 9.86 -23.79 16.90
C LEU A 34 9.57 -22.84 15.73
N CYS A 35 8.31 -22.73 15.34
CA CYS A 35 7.85 -21.80 14.32
C CYS A 35 6.61 -21.07 14.86
N LEU A 36 6.78 -19.83 15.32
CA LEU A 36 5.69 -18.97 15.80
C LEU A 36 5.24 -17.97 14.73
N VAL A 37 6.17 -17.53 13.87
CA VAL A 37 5.92 -16.60 12.75
C VAL A 37 6.29 -17.26 11.43
N GLN A 38 5.49 -17.06 10.39
CA GLN A 38 5.69 -17.64 9.05
C GLN A 38 5.77 -16.57 7.96
N GLN A 39 6.26 -16.96 6.79
CA GLN A 39 6.19 -16.12 5.60
C GLN A 39 4.72 -15.90 5.20
N GLY A 40 4.38 -14.66 4.86
CA GLY A 40 3.02 -14.24 4.55
C GLY A 40 2.22 -13.76 5.77
N ASP A 41 2.72 -13.96 7.00
CA ASP A 41 2.07 -13.41 8.19
C ASP A 41 2.02 -11.87 8.10
N LYS A 42 0.87 -11.32 8.48
CA LYS A 42 0.58 -9.89 8.42
C LYS A 42 0.35 -9.33 9.81
N PHE A 43 0.87 -8.13 10.03
CA PHE A 43 0.87 -7.46 11.33
C PHE A 43 0.48 -6.00 11.22
N THR A 44 -0.07 -5.48 12.32
CA THR A 44 -0.22 -4.05 12.57
C THR A 44 0.87 -3.64 13.56
N LEU A 45 1.68 -2.65 13.18
CA LEU A 45 2.76 -2.11 14.00
C LEU A 45 2.19 -1.01 14.89
N ARG A 46 2.42 -1.16 16.19
CA ARG A 46 2.09 -0.16 17.20
C ARG A 46 3.36 0.46 17.75
N ASP A 47 3.34 1.77 17.96
CA ASP A 47 4.43 2.50 18.60
C ASP A 47 4.42 2.31 20.13
N ALA A 48 5.32 3.02 20.82
CA ALA A 48 5.42 2.98 22.28
C ALA A 48 4.17 3.52 23.00
N ASN A 49 3.32 4.29 22.31
CA ASN A 49 2.05 4.80 22.81
C ASN A 49 0.87 3.90 22.43
N ASN A 50 1.15 2.69 21.92
CA ASN A 50 0.16 1.72 21.44
C ASN A 50 -0.68 2.22 20.25
N LEU A 51 -0.20 3.23 19.51
CA LEU A 51 -0.87 3.75 18.33
C LEU A 51 -0.49 2.93 17.09
N PRO A 52 -1.47 2.45 16.29
CA PRO A 52 -1.20 1.77 15.02
C PRO A 52 -0.58 2.75 14.00
N VAL A 53 0.69 2.57 13.64
CA VAL A 53 1.44 3.51 12.79
C VAL A 53 1.86 2.90 11.44
N ALA A 54 1.83 1.58 11.34
CA ALA A 54 2.22 0.87 10.13
C ALA A 54 1.58 -0.52 10.05
N THR A 55 1.71 -1.16 8.89
CA THR A 55 1.48 -2.60 8.73
C THR A 55 2.74 -3.28 8.21
N ALA A 56 2.88 -4.58 8.46
CA ALA A 56 3.99 -5.37 7.95
C ALA A 56 3.53 -6.72 7.44
N GLU A 57 4.11 -7.16 6.32
CA GLU A 57 3.99 -8.52 5.81
C GLU A 57 5.36 -9.20 5.85
N VAL A 58 5.43 -10.40 6.42
CA VAL A 58 6.68 -11.17 6.50
C VAL A 58 7.01 -11.73 5.13
N LEU A 59 8.09 -11.22 4.53
CA LEU A 59 8.59 -11.73 3.25
C LEU A 59 9.48 -12.95 3.45
N LYS A 60 10.30 -12.95 4.50
CA LYS A 60 11.28 -14.02 4.75
C LYS A 60 11.71 -14.08 6.22
N LEU A 61 11.96 -15.28 6.71
CA LEU A 61 12.63 -15.51 8.00
C LEU A 61 14.16 -15.36 7.84
N ARG A 62 14.81 -14.54 8.67
CA ARG A 62 16.26 -14.29 8.63
C ARG A 62 17.09 -15.15 9.59
N GLY A 63 16.51 -16.24 10.08
CA GLY A 63 17.18 -17.18 10.99
C GLY A 63 16.16 -18.08 11.69
N PRO A 64 16.65 -19.03 12.52
CA PRO A 64 15.79 -19.85 13.34
C PRO A 64 15.05 -19.00 14.39
N GLN A 65 13.88 -19.48 14.84
CA GLN A 65 13.17 -18.88 15.96
C GLN A 65 13.62 -19.60 17.23
N VAL A 66 14.27 -18.86 18.12
CA VAL A 66 14.92 -19.43 19.31
C VAL A 66 14.00 -19.24 20.50
N GLU A 67 13.53 -20.34 21.09
CA GLU A 67 12.70 -20.31 22.29
C GLU A 67 13.42 -19.57 23.42
N VAL A 68 12.72 -18.62 24.03
CA VAL A 68 13.19 -17.80 25.14
C VAL A 68 12.45 -18.15 26.43
N SER A 69 11.18 -18.53 26.32
CA SER A 69 10.37 -18.88 27.48
C SER A 69 9.25 -19.85 27.13
N HIS A 70 8.94 -20.71 28.09
CA HIS A 70 7.76 -21.57 28.16
C HIS A 70 7.15 -21.37 29.53
N ARG A 71 5.87 -21.01 29.59
CA ARG A 71 5.16 -20.81 30.87
C ARG A 71 3.76 -21.38 30.80
N ILE A 72 3.33 -21.99 31.90
CA ILE A 72 1.92 -22.30 32.14
C ILE A 72 1.39 -21.16 33.02
N LEU A 73 0.43 -20.42 32.49
CA LEU A 73 -0.20 -19.28 33.18
C LEU A 73 -1.16 -19.78 34.28
N GLN A 74 -1.54 -18.91 35.20
CA GLN A 74 -2.42 -19.27 36.34
C GLN A 74 -3.78 -19.81 35.88
N ASN A 75 -4.29 -19.32 34.75
CA ASN A 75 -5.51 -19.81 34.10
C ASN A 75 -5.32 -21.16 33.36
N GLY A 76 -4.11 -21.70 33.36
CA GLY A 76 -3.71 -22.96 32.70
C GLY A 76 -3.45 -22.84 31.21
N GLU A 77 -3.42 -21.63 30.64
CA GLU A 77 -2.93 -21.40 29.28
C GLU A 77 -1.43 -21.63 29.18
N ILE A 78 -0.96 -22.00 28.00
CA ILE A 78 0.47 -22.20 27.74
C ILE A 78 0.96 -21.05 26.88
N GLU A 79 1.93 -20.30 27.40
CA GLU A 79 2.64 -19.25 26.68
C GLU A 79 4.00 -19.78 26.20
N LYS A 80 4.30 -19.57 24.92
CA LYS A 80 5.64 -19.74 24.35
C LYS A 80 6.14 -18.44 23.78
N GLN A 81 7.40 -18.13 24.07
CA GLN A 81 8.09 -16.96 23.55
C GLN A 81 9.32 -17.37 22.74
N ALA A 82 9.54 -16.75 21.58
CA ALA A 82 10.70 -17.00 20.73
C ALA A 82 11.31 -15.70 20.18
N LYS A 83 12.64 -15.61 20.16
CA LYS A 83 13.34 -14.55 19.43
C LYS A 83 13.16 -14.79 17.94
N VAL A 84 12.74 -13.75 17.24
CA VAL A 84 12.53 -13.77 15.79
C VAL A 84 13.36 -12.67 15.10
N SER A 85 13.79 -12.97 13.88
CA SER A 85 14.44 -12.02 12.97
C SER A 85 13.79 -12.20 11.61
N LEU A 86 13.06 -11.18 11.18
CA LEU A 86 12.15 -11.20 10.05
C LEU A 86 12.61 -10.15 9.03
N GLN A 87 12.46 -10.45 7.75
CA GLN A 87 12.50 -9.47 6.69
C GLN A 87 11.06 -9.19 6.28
N CYS A 88 10.61 -7.96 6.53
CA CYS A 88 9.23 -7.57 6.33
C CYS A 88 9.11 -6.47 5.29
N LYS A 89 8.03 -6.52 4.51
CA LYS A 89 7.53 -5.39 3.75
C LYS A 89 6.69 -4.53 4.69
N VAL A 90 7.18 -3.35 5.05
CA VAL A 90 6.54 -2.46 6.04
C VAL A 90 5.94 -1.25 5.34
N PHE A 91 4.67 -0.97 5.58
CA PHE A 91 3.95 0.20 5.09
C PHE A 91 3.68 1.18 6.23
N PHE A 92 4.33 2.35 6.21
CA PHE A 92 4.10 3.42 7.20
C PHE A 92 3.04 4.40 6.70
N GLY A 93 2.05 4.70 7.56
CA GLY A 93 0.98 5.65 7.24
C GLY A 93 1.51 7.07 6.94
N GLU A 94 2.51 7.53 7.68
CA GLU A 94 3.00 8.93 7.59
C GLU A 94 3.52 9.31 6.21
N ASN A 95 4.16 8.38 5.51
CA ASN A 95 4.88 8.69 4.27
C ASN A 95 4.31 7.96 3.05
N ASN A 96 3.28 7.12 3.23
CA ASN A 96 2.73 6.27 2.18
C ASN A 96 3.86 5.53 1.40
N LYS A 97 4.84 5.03 2.15
CA LYS A 97 6.02 4.37 1.60
C LYS A 97 6.12 2.97 2.16
N GLU A 98 6.23 2.02 1.24
CA GLU A 98 6.63 0.66 1.53
C GLU A 98 8.15 0.58 1.61
N LYS A 99 8.67 -0.04 2.66
CA LYS A 99 10.09 -0.32 2.81
C LYS A 99 10.29 -1.78 3.20
N VAL A 100 11.30 -2.41 2.61
CA VAL A 100 11.74 -3.73 3.07
C VAL A 100 12.70 -3.52 4.24
N LEU A 101 12.26 -3.87 5.44
CA LEU A 101 13.00 -3.65 6.69
C LEU A 101 13.22 -4.96 7.44
N VAL A 102 14.27 -4.99 8.23
CA VAL A 102 14.50 -6.08 9.19
C VAL A 102 13.72 -5.76 10.46
N VAL A 103 12.89 -6.70 10.89
CA VAL A 103 12.17 -6.65 12.16
C VAL A 103 12.72 -7.72 13.09
N LYS A 104 13.17 -7.32 14.28
CA LYS A 104 13.64 -8.24 15.34
C LYS A 104 12.78 -8.05 16.57
N GLY A 105 12.43 -9.12 17.27
CA GLY A 105 11.64 -9.03 18.49
C GLY A 105 11.43 -10.38 19.15
N VAL A 106 10.50 -10.43 20.10
CA VAL A 106 10.09 -11.66 20.79
C VAL A 106 8.65 -11.98 20.43
N ALA A 107 8.46 -13.02 19.62
CA ALA A 107 7.15 -13.54 19.25
C ALA A 107 6.54 -14.27 20.46
N VAL A 108 5.28 -14.01 20.74
CA VAL A 108 4.52 -14.61 21.85
C VAL A 108 3.34 -15.36 21.26
N ALA A 109 3.24 -16.65 21.58
CA ALA A 109 2.11 -17.49 21.19
C ALA A 109 1.44 -18.08 22.44
N ILE A 110 0.11 -18.09 22.42
CA ILE A 110 -0.72 -18.57 23.54
C ILE A 110 -1.54 -19.75 23.06
N LYS A 111 -1.55 -20.83 23.83
CA LYS A 111 -2.46 -21.96 23.66
C LYS A 111 -3.45 -22.00 24.82
N ALA A 112 -4.73 -21.86 24.48
CA ALA A 112 -5.82 -21.94 25.45
C ALA A 112 -5.90 -23.32 26.12
N LYS A 113 -6.20 -23.33 27.43
CA LYS A 113 -6.36 -24.55 28.23
C LYS A 113 -7.46 -25.44 27.64
N GLY A 114 -7.16 -26.71 27.41
CA GLY A 114 -8.14 -27.70 26.92
C GLY A 114 -8.60 -27.47 25.48
N SER A 115 -8.08 -26.47 24.77
CA SER A 115 -8.47 -26.21 23.38
C SER A 115 -7.83 -27.22 22.43
N ARG A 116 -8.68 -27.77 21.55
CA ARG A 116 -8.26 -28.57 20.39
C ARG A 116 -7.61 -27.70 19.30
N ALA A 117 -7.83 -26.38 19.32
CA ALA A 117 -7.18 -25.46 18.40
C ALA A 117 -5.68 -25.34 18.70
N GLY A 118 -4.90 -25.02 17.67
CA GLY A 118 -3.47 -24.73 17.79
C GLY A 118 -3.18 -23.53 18.69
N ALA A 119 -1.90 -23.32 19.02
CA ALA A 119 -1.48 -22.06 19.62
C ALA A 119 -1.70 -20.92 18.61
N VAL A 120 -2.07 -19.74 19.11
CA VAL A 120 -2.25 -18.54 18.29
C VAL A 120 -1.14 -17.56 18.62
N LEU A 121 -0.51 -17.01 17.59
CA LEU A 121 0.43 -15.90 17.74
C LEU A 121 -0.35 -14.67 18.21
N SER A 122 -0.04 -14.15 19.39
CA SER A 122 -0.69 -12.96 19.93
C SER A 122 -0.02 -11.69 19.40
N GLU A 123 1.30 -11.62 19.53
CA GLU A 123 2.10 -10.44 19.17
C GLU A 123 3.58 -10.78 19.00
N VAL A 124 4.33 -9.83 18.44
CA VAL A 124 5.79 -9.75 18.56
C VAL A 124 6.12 -8.48 19.32
N LYS A 125 6.62 -8.62 20.54
CA LYS A 125 6.94 -7.50 21.45
C LYS A 125 8.42 -7.14 21.40
N GLU A 126 8.75 -6.00 22.02
CA GLU A 126 10.11 -5.48 22.12
C GLU A 126 10.77 -5.33 20.73
N CYS A 127 9.97 -4.94 19.73
CA CYS A 127 10.43 -4.97 18.37
C CYS A 127 11.38 -3.81 18.06
N SER A 128 12.40 -4.15 17.28
CA SER A 128 13.17 -3.20 16.49
C SER A 128 12.77 -3.31 15.02
N VAL A 129 12.38 -2.21 14.40
CA VAL A 129 11.98 -2.12 12.99
C VAL A 129 12.98 -1.22 12.27
N GLY A 130 13.78 -1.79 11.36
CA GLY A 130 14.80 -1.03 10.64
C GLY A 130 15.91 -0.45 11.52
N GLY A 131 16.06 -0.93 12.76
CA GLY A 131 17.04 -0.43 13.74
C GLY A 131 16.43 0.45 14.85
N GLU A 132 15.26 1.01 14.63
CA GLU A 132 14.52 1.77 15.65
C GLU A 132 13.76 0.84 16.58
N ARG A 133 13.78 1.11 17.89
CA ARG A 133 13.09 0.30 18.92
C ARG A 133 11.77 0.95 19.34
N GLY A 134 10.97 0.20 20.08
CA GLY A 134 9.74 0.71 20.70
C GLY A 134 8.48 0.35 19.94
N TYR A 135 8.53 -0.73 19.14
CA TYR A 135 7.38 -1.22 18.39
C TYR A 135 6.85 -2.54 18.96
N THR A 136 5.55 -2.77 18.77
CA THR A 136 4.90 -4.06 18.96
C THR A 136 4.14 -4.42 17.69
N LEU A 137 4.31 -5.64 17.20
CA LEU A 137 3.55 -6.17 16.06
C LEU A 137 2.39 -6.99 16.59
N VAL A 138 1.16 -6.56 16.31
CA VAL A 138 -0.05 -7.32 16.65
C VAL A 138 -0.49 -8.11 15.41
N ALA A 139 -0.86 -9.38 15.59
CA ALA A 139 -1.27 -10.24 14.48
C ALA A 139 -2.49 -9.67 13.73
N GLY A 140 -2.46 -9.76 12.40
CA GLY A 140 -3.43 -9.15 11.49
C GLY A 140 -3.00 -7.77 10.98
N ALA A 141 -3.19 -7.48 9.70
CA ALA A 141 -3.00 -6.14 9.14
C ALA A 141 -4.34 -5.41 9.06
N ASP A 142 -4.48 -4.35 9.84
CA ASP A 142 -5.60 -3.43 9.74
C ASP A 142 -5.12 -2.05 9.29
N THR A 143 -5.13 -1.84 7.97
CA THR A 143 -4.78 -0.55 7.37
C THR A 143 -5.78 0.56 7.71
N SER A 144 -7.01 0.23 8.09
CA SER A 144 -8.04 1.23 8.42
C SER A 144 -7.80 1.90 9.78
N SER A 145 -7.06 1.21 10.67
CA SER A 145 -6.67 1.74 11.96
C SER A 145 -5.42 2.62 11.93
N ILE A 146 -4.65 2.62 10.83
CA ILE A 146 -3.36 3.32 10.77
C ILE A 146 -3.55 4.83 11.02
N ILE A 147 -2.70 5.36 11.90
CA ILE A 147 -2.58 6.78 12.22
C ILE A 147 -1.37 7.33 11.47
N SER A 148 -1.59 8.40 10.72
CA SER A 148 -0.54 9.21 10.10
C SER A 148 -0.31 10.45 10.95
N VAL A 149 0.85 10.55 11.59
CA VAL A 149 1.26 11.77 12.29
C VAL A 149 1.94 12.71 11.30
N VAL A 150 1.31 13.88 11.09
CA VAL A 150 1.79 14.90 10.17
C VAL A 150 2.14 16.17 10.93
N SER A 151 3.10 16.94 10.41
CA SER A 151 3.60 18.15 11.07
C SER A 151 3.86 19.25 10.05
N GLY A 152 3.31 20.44 10.31
CA GLY A 152 3.54 21.62 9.47
C GLY A 152 4.99 22.08 9.49
N GLU A 153 5.69 21.94 10.63
CA GLU A 153 7.12 22.27 10.77
C GLU A 153 7.98 21.50 9.75
N LYS A 154 7.71 20.20 9.57
CA LYS A 154 8.44 19.34 8.62
C LYS A 154 8.29 19.78 7.16
N ILE A 155 7.28 20.58 6.84
CA ILE A 155 6.99 21.06 5.49
C ILE A 155 7.19 22.58 5.35
N GLY A 156 7.75 23.24 6.37
CA GLY A 156 7.95 24.69 6.38
C GLY A 156 6.66 25.51 6.52
N ASP A 157 5.58 24.92 7.01
CA ASP A 157 4.34 25.62 7.38
C ASP A 157 4.25 25.80 8.92
N ILE A 158 3.13 26.31 9.42
CA ILE A 158 2.86 26.55 10.84
C ILE A 158 3.14 25.26 11.66
N PRO A 159 3.90 25.31 12.78
CA PRO A 159 4.41 24.14 13.51
C PRO A 159 3.35 23.40 14.34
N THR A 160 2.21 23.09 13.74
CA THR A 160 1.17 22.24 14.29
C THR A 160 1.47 20.77 13.98
N LYS A 161 0.93 19.87 14.82
CA LYS A 161 1.00 18.42 14.63
C LYS A 161 -0.40 17.85 14.68
N TYR A 162 -0.70 16.94 13.76
CA TYR A 162 -2.00 16.28 13.67
C TYR A 162 -1.83 14.76 13.58
N CYS A 163 -2.78 14.03 14.14
CA CYS A 163 -2.90 12.58 14.01
C CYS A 163 -4.09 12.31 13.10
N VAL A 164 -3.84 11.88 11.86
CA VAL A 164 -4.89 11.62 10.86
C VAL A 164 -5.19 10.12 10.86
N LYS A 165 -6.47 9.75 11.06
CA LYS A 165 -6.91 8.35 11.05
C LYS A 165 -7.65 8.01 9.76
N GLY A 166 -7.55 6.74 9.36
CA GLY A 166 -8.41 6.19 8.31
C GLY A 166 -8.02 6.55 6.88
N LEU A 167 -6.83 7.13 6.66
CA LEU A 167 -6.29 7.34 5.31
C LEU A 167 -6.08 5.99 4.62
N LEU A 168 -6.45 5.92 3.34
CA LEU A 168 -6.06 4.78 2.50
C LEU A 168 -4.60 4.92 2.12
N PRO A 169 -3.90 3.80 1.84
CA PRO A 169 -2.48 3.85 1.53
C PRO A 169 -2.15 4.93 0.50
N HIS A 170 -2.76 4.90 -0.67
CA HIS A 170 -2.51 5.83 -1.79
C HIS A 170 -2.89 7.31 -1.56
N GLU A 171 -3.45 7.68 -0.41
CA GLU A 171 -3.93 9.04 -0.15
C GLU A 171 -2.88 9.96 0.47
N MET A 172 -3.03 11.26 0.21
CA MET A 172 -2.25 12.33 0.79
C MET A 172 -3.09 13.11 1.83
N PRO A 173 -2.59 13.33 3.06
CA PRO A 173 -3.34 14.00 4.11
C PRO A 173 -3.51 15.51 3.90
N VAL A 174 -4.70 16.01 4.24
CA VAL A 174 -4.99 17.43 4.46
C VAL A 174 -5.78 17.59 5.76
N VAL A 175 -5.29 18.37 6.72
CA VAL A 175 -5.92 18.57 8.02
C VAL A 175 -5.48 19.88 8.67
N GLY A 176 -6.43 20.69 9.13
CA GLY A 176 -6.12 21.95 9.81
C GLY A 176 -5.22 22.84 8.96
N THR A 177 -4.04 23.20 9.45
CA THR A 177 -3.06 23.98 8.65
C THR A 177 -2.22 23.13 7.70
N TYR A 178 -2.16 21.81 7.89
CA TYR A 178 -1.31 20.91 7.12
C TYR A 178 -1.94 20.51 5.78
N VAL A 179 -1.19 20.69 4.71
CA VAL A 179 -1.47 20.15 3.37
C VAL A 179 -0.23 19.38 2.92
N ASP A 180 -0.38 18.11 2.58
CA ASP A 180 0.74 17.30 2.09
C ASP A 180 1.43 18.00 0.89
N PRO A 181 2.77 18.20 0.91
CA PRO A 181 3.50 18.93 -0.13
C PRO A 181 3.36 18.37 -1.55
N ARG A 182 2.95 17.09 -1.68
CA ARG A 182 2.68 16.48 -2.99
C ARG A 182 1.39 17.02 -3.61
N ILE A 183 0.47 17.57 -2.81
CA ILE A 183 -0.78 18.17 -3.28
C ILE A 183 -0.46 19.54 -3.88
N LEU A 184 -0.39 19.57 -5.21
CA LEU A 184 -0.15 20.77 -5.99
C LEU A 184 -1.39 21.17 -6.80
N THR A 185 -1.59 22.47 -6.97
CA THR A 185 -2.63 23.01 -7.86
C THR A 185 -2.36 22.63 -9.32
N GLY A 186 -3.43 22.61 -10.11
CA GLY A 186 -3.46 22.22 -11.51
C GLY A 186 -3.56 20.72 -11.77
N PHE A 187 -3.43 19.87 -10.74
CA PHE A 187 -3.61 18.42 -10.87
C PHE A 187 -5.02 17.99 -10.45
N LYS A 188 -5.47 16.84 -10.96
CA LYS A 188 -6.77 16.25 -10.59
C LYS A 188 -6.64 15.37 -9.36
N TYR A 189 -7.58 15.51 -8.43
CA TYR A 189 -7.68 14.64 -7.25
C TYR A 189 -9.11 14.20 -7.00
N ARG A 190 -9.27 12.96 -6.51
CA ARG A 190 -10.45 12.55 -5.76
C ARG A 190 -10.21 12.85 -4.29
N VAL A 191 -11.25 13.27 -3.58
CA VAL A 191 -11.16 13.66 -2.17
C VAL A 191 -12.24 12.96 -1.38
N ARG A 192 -11.92 12.53 -0.15
CA ARG A 192 -12.88 12.09 0.85
C ARG A 192 -12.47 12.57 2.23
N ALA A 193 -13.42 12.65 3.15
CA ALA A 193 -13.16 12.77 4.57
C ALA A 193 -12.36 11.52 5.05
N ALA A 194 -11.33 11.69 5.88
CA ALA A 194 -10.43 10.58 6.24
C ALA A 194 -11.13 9.48 7.06
N ASP A 195 -12.06 9.88 7.92
CA ASP A 195 -12.92 9.03 8.75
C ASP A 195 -14.11 8.42 8.01
N SER A 196 -14.29 8.73 6.72
CA SER A 196 -15.44 8.30 5.93
C SER A 196 -15.05 7.73 4.58
N ARG A 197 -15.77 6.71 4.12
CA ARG A 197 -15.61 6.20 2.74
C ARG A 197 -16.37 7.05 1.71
N ARG A 198 -17.16 8.05 2.15
CA ARG A 198 -17.97 8.88 1.25
C ARG A 198 -17.07 9.91 0.56
N PRO A 199 -16.96 9.89 -0.77
CA PRO A 199 -16.19 10.88 -1.48
C PRO A 199 -16.91 12.24 -1.51
N LEU A 200 -16.13 13.32 -1.54
CA LEU A 200 -16.61 14.64 -1.89
C LEU A 200 -16.88 14.71 -3.40
N PHE A 201 -17.64 15.71 -3.83
CA PHE A 201 -17.91 16.01 -5.24
C PHE A 201 -18.45 14.80 -6.03
N ASN A 202 -19.29 13.98 -5.40
CA ASN A 202 -19.86 12.76 -5.97
C ASN A 202 -18.81 11.75 -6.49
N GLY A 203 -17.59 11.76 -5.92
CA GLY A 203 -16.51 10.87 -6.37
C GLY A 203 -15.75 11.34 -7.60
N ALA A 204 -16.08 12.51 -8.15
CA ALA A 204 -15.39 13.05 -9.32
C ALA A 204 -13.95 13.45 -8.97
N ALA A 205 -13.02 13.14 -9.88
CA ALA A 205 -11.67 13.65 -9.83
C ALA A 205 -11.62 15.06 -10.44
N LEU A 206 -11.44 16.09 -9.62
CA LEU A 206 -11.49 17.48 -10.06
C LEU A 206 -10.11 18.13 -10.01
N VAL A 207 -9.86 19.09 -10.91
CA VAL A 207 -8.62 19.88 -10.91
C VAL A 207 -8.60 20.80 -9.70
N LEU A 208 -7.61 20.68 -8.82
CA LEU A 208 -7.39 21.63 -7.71
C LEU A 208 -6.90 22.96 -8.27
N GLN A 209 -7.69 24.03 -8.15
CA GLN A 209 -7.37 25.34 -8.71
C GLN A 209 -6.56 26.22 -7.75
N ALA A 210 -6.90 26.19 -6.47
CA ALA A 210 -6.28 27.05 -5.46
C ALA A 210 -6.25 26.39 -4.07
N ILE A 211 -5.23 26.74 -3.30
CA ILE A 211 -5.13 26.47 -1.87
C ILE A 211 -5.05 27.84 -1.18
N GLY A 212 -6.06 28.16 -0.39
CA GLY A 212 -6.16 29.43 0.32
C GLY A 212 -5.08 29.58 1.39
N ARG A 213 -4.73 30.84 1.67
CA ARG A 213 -3.85 31.21 2.80
C ARG A 213 -4.67 31.21 4.10
N GLY A 214 -3.99 31.07 5.25
CA GLY A 214 -4.61 31.11 6.57
C GLY A 214 -4.40 29.82 7.37
N TYR A 215 -5.10 29.71 8.50
CA TYR A 215 -5.07 28.53 9.38
C TYR A 215 -5.92 27.40 8.77
N GLY A 216 -7.20 27.62 8.54
CA GLY A 216 -8.00 26.80 7.64
C GLY A 216 -7.66 27.13 6.19
N LYS A 217 -7.14 26.18 5.43
CA LYS A 217 -6.83 26.36 4.01
C LYS A 217 -8.11 26.07 3.21
N ARG A 218 -8.58 27.03 2.42
CA ARG A 218 -9.67 26.79 1.47
C ARG A 218 -9.14 26.05 0.25
N LEU A 219 -9.58 24.83 0.01
CA LEU A 219 -9.23 24.06 -1.18
C LEU A 219 -10.34 24.21 -2.22
N THR A 220 -10.03 24.85 -3.34
CA THR A 220 -10.99 25.15 -4.41
C THR A 220 -10.68 24.31 -5.64
N PHE A 221 -11.66 23.58 -6.13
CA PHE A 221 -11.58 22.71 -7.30
C PHE A 221 -12.34 23.31 -8.48
N ALA A 222 -12.00 22.86 -9.68
CA ALA A 222 -12.68 23.27 -10.91
C ALA A 222 -14.16 22.88 -10.86
N SER A 223 -14.99 23.78 -11.37
CA SER A 223 -16.43 23.60 -11.55
C SER A 223 -16.79 23.92 -13.00
N ASN A 224 -17.87 23.32 -13.47
CA ASN A 224 -18.49 23.67 -14.76
C ASN A 224 -19.32 24.96 -14.64
N ASP A 225 -19.71 25.35 -13.42
CA ASP A 225 -20.37 26.63 -13.14
C ASP A 225 -19.30 27.69 -12.83
N LEU A 226 -19.16 28.64 -13.75
CA LEU A 226 -18.20 29.75 -13.65
C LEU A 226 -18.62 30.82 -12.63
N ASN A 227 -19.91 30.92 -12.31
CA ASN A 227 -20.46 31.99 -11.48
C ASN A 227 -20.67 31.52 -10.04
N ASN A 228 -21.05 30.26 -9.82
CA ASN A 228 -21.32 29.69 -8.51
C ASN A 228 -20.52 28.40 -8.29
N ASN A 229 -19.21 28.54 -8.06
CA ASN A 229 -18.36 27.39 -7.76
C ASN A 229 -18.55 26.91 -6.31
N ASN A 230 -19.30 25.80 -6.16
CA ASN A 230 -19.49 25.11 -4.88
C ASN A 230 -18.47 23.98 -4.64
N ASN A 231 -17.51 23.77 -5.54
CA ASN A 231 -16.49 22.73 -5.42
C ASN A 231 -15.33 23.22 -4.54
N TYR A 232 -15.61 23.54 -3.28
CA TYR A 232 -14.58 23.90 -2.31
C TYR A 232 -14.90 23.39 -0.91
N PHE A 233 -13.88 23.29 -0.06
CA PHE A 233 -14.03 23.06 1.37
C PHE A 233 -12.84 23.66 2.14
N TRP A 234 -12.91 23.66 3.47
CA TRP A 234 -11.80 24.08 4.33
C TRP A 234 -11.14 22.86 4.97
N SER A 235 -9.81 22.87 5.02
CA SER A 235 -8.99 21.77 5.58
C SER A 235 -9.27 21.45 7.06
N ASP A 236 -9.91 22.35 7.79
CA ASP A 236 -10.31 22.22 9.19
C ASP A 236 -11.81 21.89 9.38
N SER A 237 -12.59 21.78 8.30
CA SER A 237 -14.02 21.43 8.39
C SER A 237 -14.26 19.98 8.86
N ASN A 238 -13.23 19.12 8.84
CA ASN A 238 -13.28 17.78 9.41
C ASN A 238 -12.11 17.58 10.38
N PRO A 239 -12.34 17.26 11.68
CA PRO A 239 -11.28 17.03 12.66
C PRO A 239 -10.30 15.92 12.28
N GLU A 240 -10.80 14.86 11.63
CA GLU A 240 -9.97 13.73 11.18
C GLU A 240 -9.30 14.01 9.83
N GLY A 241 -9.57 15.16 9.21
CA GLY A 241 -8.97 15.59 7.95
C GLY A 241 -9.56 14.94 6.70
N TYR A 242 -8.79 15.01 5.61
CA TYR A 242 -9.17 14.55 4.28
C TYR A 242 -8.04 13.75 3.63
N GLY A 243 -8.43 12.73 2.86
CA GLY A 243 -7.54 11.96 2.00
C GLY A 243 -7.66 12.41 0.55
N PHE A 244 -6.53 12.74 -0.07
CA PHE A 244 -6.42 13.12 -1.48
C PHE A 244 -5.81 12.00 -2.31
N SER A 245 -6.50 11.54 -3.35
CA SER A 245 -6.00 10.56 -4.31
C SER A 245 -5.76 11.24 -5.65
N ILE A 246 -4.52 11.21 -6.16
CA ILE A 246 -4.21 11.78 -7.48
C ILE A 246 -4.87 10.99 -8.61
N GLN A 247 -5.34 11.70 -9.64
CA GLN A 247 -5.86 11.12 -10.88
C GLN A 247 -5.04 11.64 -12.07
N ALA A 248 -4.00 10.91 -12.47
CA ALA A 248 -3.19 11.23 -13.64
C ALA A 248 -3.90 10.91 -14.96
N VAL A 249 -4.54 9.74 -15.02
CA VAL A 249 -5.25 9.22 -16.21
C VAL A 249 -6.72 9.05 -15.88
N SER A 250 -7.62 9.54 -16.72
CA SER A 250 -9.09 9.50 -16.54
C SER A 250 -9.77 8.66 -17.64
N PRO A 251 -10.96 8.09 -17.39
CA PRO A 251 -11.79 7.55 -18.46
C PRO A 251 -11.99 8.57 -19.58
N GLY A 252 -11.89 8.12 -20.83
CA GLY A 252 -11.96 8.94 -22.03
C GLY A 252 -10.63 9.52 -22.51
N ASP A 253 -9.54 9.49 -21.71
CA ASP A 253 -8.22 9.89 -22.20
C ASP A 253 -7.77 8.95 -23.35
N GLY A 254 -7.29 9.55 -24.45
CA GLY A 254 -6.86 8.83 -25.65
C GLY A 254 -5.34 8.87 -25.85
N PHE A 255 -4.78 7.77 -26.35
CA PHE A 255 -3.35 7.60 -26.58
C PHE A 255 -3.07 6.95 -27.95
N ARG A 256 -1.93 7.30 -28.54
CA ARG A 256 -1.26 6.56 -29.62
C ARG A 256 -0.30 5.57 -28.99
N ILE A 257 -0.30 4.34 -29.47
CA ILE A 257 0.61 3.29 -29.02
C ILE A 257 1.81 3.30 -29.95
N MET A 258 3.01 3.51 -29.41
CA MET A 258 4.26 3.62 -30.14
C MET A 258 5.23 2.53 -29.68
N SER A 259 6.01 1.98 -30.62
CA SER A 259 7.18 1.17 -30.28
C SER A 259 8.35 2.06 -29.82
N SER A 260 9.35 1.45 -29.20
CA SER A 260 10.62 2.11 -28.86
C SER A 260 11.38 2.63 -30.08
N SER A 261 11.13 2.07 -31.26
CA SER A 261 11.67 2.52 -32.55
C SER A 261 10.91 3.71 -33.15
N GLY A 262 9.82 4.18 -32.51
CA GLY A 262 9.02 5.32 -32.96
C GLY A 262 7.97 4.97 -34.01
N LYS A 263 7.72 3.69 -34.27
CA LYS A 263 6.64 3.22 -35.14
C LYS A 263 5.31 3.27 -34.38
N GLU A 264 4.26 3.80 -35.01
CA GLU A 264 2.90 3.69 -34.46
C GLU A 264 2.40 2.25 -34.63
N LEU A 265 1.94 1.68 -33.52
CA LEU A 265 1.42 0.32 -33.43
C LEU A 265 -0.11 0.29 -33.38
N GLY A 266 -0.73 1.40 -32.97
CA GLY A 266 -2.17 1.48 -32.81
C GLY A 266 -2.62 2.62 -31.90
N HIS A 267 -3.80 2.48 -31.33
CA HIS A 267 -4.43 3.48 -30.47
C HIS A 267 -5.04 2.85 -29.24
N ALA A 268 -5.17 3.64 -28.16
CA ALA A 268 -5.84 3.23 -26.94
C ALA A 268 -6.78 4.33 -26.46
N GLN A 269 -7.93 3.95 -25.93
CA GLN A 269 -8.81 4.82 -25.16
C GLN A 269 -9.01 4.22 -23.78
N VAL A 270 -8.85 5.05 -22.74
CA VAL A 270 -9.06 4.59 -21.37
C VAL A 270 -10.54 4.40 -21.11
N PHE A 271 -10.94 3.15 -20.88
CA PHE A 271 -12.30 2.79 -20.54
C PHE A 271 -12.55 2.90 -19.02
N ARG A 272 -11.62 2.40 -18.20
CA ARG A 272 -11.70 2.49 -16.72
C ARG A 272 -10.39 2.87 -16.07
N ALA A 273 -10.48 3.63 -14.98
CA ALA A 273 -9.35 4.04 -14.15
C ALA A 273 -9.73 3.99 -12.66
N ASP A 274 -10.22 2.82 -12.25
CA ASP A 274 -10.77 2.58 -10.91
C ASP A 274 -9.67 2.25 -9.89
N ALA A 275 -8.56 1.64 -10.35
CA ALA A 275 -7.44 1.34 -9.48
C ALA A 275 -6.80 2.63 -8.95
N PRO A 276 -6.35 2.64 -7.68
CA PRO A 276 -5.58 3.76 -7.13
C PRO A 276 -4.36 4.08 -7.97
N GLN A 277 -4.09 5.37 -8.14
CA GLN A 277 -2.90 5.87 -8.84
C GLN A 277 -1.95 6.45 -7.79
N LEU A 278 -0.66 6.11 -7.89
CA LEU A 278 0.34 6.43 -6.87
C LEU A 278 1.43 7.34 -7.43
N GLU A 279 1.61 8.51 -6.83
CA GLU A 279 2.73 9.38 -7.17
C GLU A 279 4.05 8.76 -6.70
N GLU A 280 4.96 8.51 -7.64
CA GLU A 280 6.30 7.97 -7.38
C GLU A 280 7.32 9.07 -7.18
N SER A 281 7.21 10.14 -7.97
CA SER A 281 8.07 11.31 -7.86
C SER A 281 7.43 12.56 -8.44
N SER A 282 7.94 13.71 -8.00
CA SER A 282 7.58 15.03 -8.50
C SER A 282 8.85 15.88 -8.60
N SER A 283 8.98 16.64 -9.68
CA SER A 283 10.07 17.60 -9.88
C SER A 283 9.52 18.92 -10.41
N VAL A 284 10.26 19.99 -10.14
CA VAL A 284 9.97 21.33 -10.66
C VAL A 284 11.20 21.79 -11.42
N SER A 285 11.03 22.12 -12.71
CA SER A 285 12.13 22.67 -13.52
C SER A 285 12.41 24.14 -13.14
N PRO A 286 13.56 24.71 -13.53
CA PRO A 286 13.86 26.13 -13.33
C PRO A 286 12.79 27.07 -13.95
N GLU A 287 12.14 26.63 -15.02
CA GLU A 287 11.06 27.35 -15.71
C GLU A 287 9.69 27.20 -14.99
N GLY A 288 9.66 26.54 -13.82
CA GLY A 288 8.45 26.33 -13.03
C GLY A 288 7.54 25.21 -13.54
N VAL A 289 8.01 24.39 -14.49
CA VAL A 289 7.24 23.25 -15.00
C VAL A 289 7.26 22.13 -13.98
N VAL A 290 6.08 21.72 -13.51
CA VAL A 290 5.97 20.59 -12.58
C VAL A 290 5.75 19.31 -13.37
N THR A 291 6.58 18.29 -13.11
CA THR A 291 6.41 16.96 -13.67
C THR A 291 6.20 15.96 -12.55
N LYS A 292 5.09 15.22 -12.61
CA LYS A 292 4.80 14.10 -11.71
C LYS A 292 4.88 12.79 -12.48
N ARG A 293 5.51 11.79 -11.87
CA ARG A 293 5.50 10.39 -12.32
C ARG A 293 4.50 9.63 -11.44
N VAL A 294 3.47 9.07 -12.06
CA VAL A 294 2.37 8.43 -11.34
C VAL A 294 2.20 7.02 -11.85
N ARG A 295 2.36 6.02 -10.97
CA ARG A 295 2.07 4.62 -11.28
C ARG A 295 0.57 4.47 -11.50
N VAL A 296 0.18 3.89 -12.64
CA VAL A 296 -1.21 3.68 -13.03
C VAL A 296 -1.48 2.23 -13.40
N THR A 297 -2.72 1.81 -13.19
CA THR A 297 -3.31 0.59 -13.72
C THR A 297 -4.68 0.96 -14.27
N VAL A 298 -4.86 0.87 -15.58
CA VAL A 298 -6.08 1.29 -16.27
C VAL A 298 -6.56 0.17 -17.19
N THR A 299 -7.87 0.14 -17.46
CA THR A 299 -8.43 -0.69 -18.53
C THR A 299 -8.60 0.19 -19.76
N CYS A 300 -8.02 -0.22 -20.87
CA CYS A 300 -8.09 0.48 -22.14
C CYS A 300 -8.76 -0.40 -23.20
N ASP A 301 -9.57 0.22 -24.05
CA ASP A 301 -9.92 -0.35 -25.35
C ASP A 301 -8.80 0.03 -26.33
N THR A 302 -8.21 -0.98 -26.96
CA THR A 302 -7.00 -0.86 -27.77
C THR A 302 -7.22 -1.43 -29.15
N THR A 303 -6.77 -0.71 -30.17
CA THR A 303 -6.81 -1.14 -31.57
C THR A 303 -5.38 -1.17 -32.08
N PHE A 304 -4.87 -2.36 -32.41
CA PHE A 304 -3.57 -2.51 -33.08
C PHE A 304 -3.77 -2.56 -34.60
N HIS A 305 -2.78 -2.06 -35.37
CA HIS A 305 -2.90 -2.05 -36.83
C HIS A 305 -3.10 -3.45 -37.40
N GLY A 306 -4.27 -3.69 -38.00
CA GLY A 306 -4.61 -4.96 -38.65
C GLY A 306 -5.20 -6.01 -37.70
N GLU A 307 -5.47 -5.66 -36.45
CA GLU A 307 -6.11 -6.54 -35.46
C GLU A 307 -7.47 -5.98 -35.01
N GLU A 308 -8.29 -6.84 -34.39
CA GLU A 308 -9.56 -6.44 -33.78
C GLU A 308 -9.33 -5.64 -32.48
N ASP A 309 -10.37 -4.95 -32.04
CA ASP A 309 -10.34 -4.20 -30.78
C ASP A 309 -10.18 -5.15 -29.58
N HIS A 310 -9.30 -4.77 -28.66
CA HIS A 310 -8.99 -5.52 -27.46
C HIS A 310 -9.13 -4.65 -26.22
N THR A 311 -9.90 -5.12 -25.25
CA THR A 311 -9.93 -4.52 -23.90
C THR A 311 -8.80 -5.10 -23.06
N LEU A 312 -7.80 -4.28 -22.72
CA LEU A 312 -6.58 -4.70 -22.03
C LEU A 312 -6.38 -3.92 -20.73
N ILE A 313 -5.81 -4.60 -19.73
CA ILE A 313 -5.25 -3.93 -18.56
C ILE A 313 -3.87 -3.39 -18.93
N VAL A 314 -3.66 -2.10 -18.72
CA VAL A 314 -2.40 -1.39 -18.97
C VAL A 314 -1.86 -0.92 -17.63
N THR A 315 -0.68 -1.41 -17.25
CA THR A 315 0.08 -0.88 -16.10
C THR A 315 1.28 -0.11 -16.60
N GLY A 316 1.68 0.95 -15.91
CA GLY A 316 2.82 1.77 -16.33
C GLY A 316 2.98 3.04 -15.49
N THR A 317 3.91 3.89 -15.90
CA THR A 317 4.21 5.18 -15.26
C THR A 317 3.67 6.32 -16.12
N ALA A 318 2.58 6.96 -15.69
CA ALA A 318 2.06 8.16 -16.33
C ALA A 318 2.95 9.37 -16.01
N VAL A 319 3.40 10.09 -17.04
CA VAL A 319 4.16 11.33 -16.92
C VAL A 319 3.19 12.50 -17.08
N VAL A 320 2.90 13.19 -15.99
CA VAL A 320 1.95 14.30 -15.92
C VAL A 320 2.69 15.61 -15.80
N VAL A 321 2.45 16.54 -16.72
CA VAL A 321 3.18 17.80 -16.82
C VAL A 321 2.23 18.98 -16.65
N ARG A 322 2.58 19.89 -15.73
CA ARG A 322 1.91 21.17 -15.54
C ARG A 322 2.85 22.31 -15.97
N ARG A 323 2.58 22.88 -17.15
CA ARG A 323 3.21 24.13 -17.62
C ARG A 323 2.41 25.38 -17.30
N GLY A 324 1.07 25.25 -17.26
CA GLY A 324 0.15 26.35 -16.99
C GLY A 324 -0.71 26.11 -15.76
N ARG A 325 -2.01 26.43 -15.87
CA ARG A 325 -2.99 26.26 -14.80
C ARG A 325 -3.41 24.81 -14.58
N VAL A 326 -3.35 23.97 -15.60
CA VAL A 326 -3.83 22.59 -15.56
C VAL A 326 -2.72 21.65 -16.04
N ALA A 327 -2.56 20.55 -15.34
CA ALA A 327 -1.63 19.48 -15.65
C ALA A 327 -2.25 18.51 -16.66
N VAL A 328 -1.43 17.97 -17.54
CA VAL A 328 -1.85 17.08 -18.62
C VAL A 328 -0.94 15.85 -18.60
N VAL A 329 -1.51 14.65 -18.63
CA VAL A 329 -0.71 13.44 -18.87
C VAL A 329 -0.15 13.52 -20.29
N GLN A 330 1.17 13.42 -20.46
CA GLN A 330 1.79 13.46 -21.79
C GLN A 330 1.96 12.06 -22.38
N ARG A 331 2.32 11.10 -21.52
CA ARG A 331 2.58 9.72 -21.93
C ARG A 331 2.49 8.76 -20.75
N ILE A 332 2.39 7.47 -21.04
CA ILE A 332 2.60 6.37 -20.10
C ILE A 332 3.78 5.55 -20.61
N GLU A 333 4.81 5.41 -19.77
CA GLU A 333 6.03 4.64 -20.02
C GLU A 333 6.12 3.42 -19.10
N ASP A 334 7.12 2.57 -19.31
CA ASP A 334 7.29 1.29 -18.60
C ASP A 334 6.02 0.42 -18.68
N VAL A 335 5.40 0.39 -19.86
CA VAL A 335 4.07 -0.21 -20.05
C VAL A 335 4.14 -1.73 -20.02
N ALA A 336 3.27 -2.36 -19.22
CA ALA A 336 2.98 -3.78 -19.29
C ALA A 336 1.49 -3.99 -19.61
N LEU A 337 1.21 -4.92 -20.54
CA LEU A 337 -0.13 -5.27 -20.98
C LEU A 337 -0.57 -6.59 -20.31
N GLY A 338 -1.76 -6.60 -19.75
CA GLY A 338 -2.36 -7.75 -19.08
C GLY A 338 -3.06 -8.68 -20.07
N SER A 339 -2.32 -9.42 -20.91
CA SER A 339 -2.81 -10.60 -21.67
C SER A 339 -1.66 -11.32 -22.40
N GLN A 340 -1.99 -12.40 -23.14
CA GLN A 340 -1.07 -13.15 -24.01
C GLN A 340 -0.45 -12.32 -25.16
N ILE A 341 -0.86 -11.05 -25.36
CA ILE A 341 -0.27 -10.12 -26.34
C ILE A 341 1.17 -9.72 -25.97
N ASN A 342 1.62 -9.95 -24.73
CA ASN A 342 3.05 -9.88 -24.39
C ASN A 342 3.91 -10.79 -25.30
N VAL A 343 3.35 -11.85 -25.90
CA VAL A 343 4.08 -12.74 -26.81
C VAL A 343 4.42 -12.04 -28.13
N ILE A 344 3.56 -11.15 -28.65
CA ILE A 344 3.78 -10.44 -29.92
C ILE A 344 5.00 -9.50 -29.83
N PHE A 345 5.21 -8.87 -28.66
CA PHE A 345 6.31 -7.91 -28.46
C PHE A 345 7.54 -8.51 -27.77
N ARG A 346 7.44 -9.68 -27.13
CA ARG A 346 8.59 -10.38 -26.50
C ARG A 346 9.67 -10.78 -27.50
N HIS A 347 9.32 -11.02 -28.75
CA HIS A 347 10.28 -11.46 -29.77
C HIS A 347 11.15 -10.32 -30.34
N ALA A 348 10.82 -9.04 -30.07
CA ALA A 348 11.45 -7.90 -30.73
C ALA A 348 12.35 -7.03 -29.84
N SER A 349 12.46 -7.28 -28.53
CA SER A 349 13.12 -6.38 -27.56
C SER A 349 12.59 -4.92 -27.58
N GLU A 350 11.43 -4.68 -28.21
CA GLU A 350 10.82 -3.35 -28.30
C GLU A 350 9.95 -3.07 -27.08
N THR A 351 10.11 -1.89 -26.49
CA THR A 351 9.22 -1.41 -25.43
C THR A 351 8.06 -0.61 -26.01
N ILE A 352 6.94 -0.56 -25.29
CA ILE A 352 5.73 0.13 -25.72
C ILE A 352 5.59 1.44 -24.94
N LEU A 353 5.21 2.51 -25.65
CA LEU A 353 4.93 3.82 -25.09
C LEU A 353 3.54 4.28 -25.52
N PHE A 354 2.75 4.78 -24.56
CA PHE A 354 1.45 5.39 -24.87
C PHE A 354 1.62 6.90 -24.85
N ILE A 355 1.52 7.56 -26.00
CA ILE A 355 1.64 9.02 -26.11
C ILE A 355 0.23 9.62 -26.20
N ARG A 356 -0.07 10.65 -25.41
CA ARG A 356 -1.39 11.30 -25.43
C ARG A 356 -1.72 11.81 -26.84
N LYS A 357 -2.96 11.60 -27.28
CA LYS A 357 -3.52 12.16 -28.52
C LYS A 357 -3.70 13.67 -28.44
#